data_AF-A0A2N2ATU7-F1
#
_entry.id   AF-A0A2N2ATU7-F1
#
_cell.length_a   1.000
_cell.length_b   1.000
_cell.length_c   1.000
_cell.angle_alpha   90.00
_cell.angle_beta   90.00
_cell.angle_gamma   90.00
#
_symmetry.space_group_name_H-M   'P 1'
#
loop_
_entity.id
_entity.type
_entity.pdbx_description
1 polymer ?
#
loop_
_entity_poly.entity_id
_entity_poly.type
_entity_poly.pdbx_seq_one_letter_code
_entity_poly.pdbx_strand_id
1 'polypeptide(L)'
;MIVSLNTEEFRGKGFGVELLKKAEELAHEKGYNKLSLAVEFYNKDAKRIYEKFGFNETDKVEFPKKYRKYSIDGFYKMVKVLN
;
A
#
# COMPACT_ATOMS: atom_id res chain seq x y z
N MET A 1 3.54 -6.72 1.15
CA MET A 1 2.22 -7.32 1.49
C MET A 1 1.17 -6.57 0.70
N ILE A 2 0.39 -7.22 -0.16
CA ILE A 2 -0.71 -6.56 -0.89
C ILE A 2 -1.97 -6.72 -0.04
N VAL A 3 -2.39 -5.66 0.64
CA VAL A 3 -3.68 -5.62 1.34
C VAL A 3 -4.67 -4.97 0.39
N SER A 4 -5.50 -5.78 -0.28
CA SER A 4 -6.57 -5.29 -1.14
C SER A 4 -7.88 -5.97 -0.75
N LEU A 5 -8.67 -5.31 0.09
CA LEU A 5 -10.08 -5.64 0.30
C LEU A 5 -10.88 -5.00 -0.83
N ASN A 6 -11.17 -5.75 -1.88
CA ASN A 6 -11.88 -5.22 -3.05
C ASN A 6 -13.35 -5.63 -3.05
N THR A 7 -14.09 -5.16 -2.04
CA THR A 7 -15.55 -5.25 -1.96
C THR A 7 -16.08 -3.88 -1.52
N GLU A 8 -16.91 -3.24 -2.33
CA GLU A 8 -17.41 -1.87 -2.11
C GLU A 8 -18.04 -1.68 -0.72
N GLU A 9 -18.70 -2.73 -0.21
CA GLU A 9 -19.38 -2.78 1.08
C GLU A 9 -18.47 -2.56 2.29
N PHE A 10 -17.15 -2.73 2.15
CA PHE A 10 -16.18 -2.65 3.25
C PHE A 10 -15.28 -1.39 3.17
N ARG A 11 -15.49 -0.54 2.15
CA ARG A 11 -14.77 0.74 2.03
C ARG A 11 -15.24 1.74 3.10
N GLY A 12 -14.36 2.65 3.51
CA GLY A 12 -14.68 3.72 4.47
C GLY A 12 -14.94 3.26 5.92
N LYS A 13 -14.85 1.97 6.21
CA LYS A 13 -15.15 1.38 7.54
C LYS A 13 -13.92 1.07 8.39
N GLY A 14 -12.72 1.45 7.93
CA GLY A 14 -11.48 1.30 8.71
C GLY A 14 -10.77 -0.06 8.59
N PHE A 15 -11.37 -1.07 7.95
CA PHE A 15 -10.76 -2.41 7.81
C PHE A 15 -9.36 -2.42 7.19
N GLY A 16 -9.11 -1.54 6.21
CA GLY A 16 -7.78 -1.41 5.62
C GLY A 16 -6.72 -1.00 6.65
N VAL A 17 -7.08 -0.12 7.59
CA VAL A 17 -6.19 0.31 8.67
C VAL A 17 -5.99 -0.81 9.69
N GLU A 18 -7.05 -1.56 10.03
CA GLU A 18 -6.94 -2.70 10.95
C GLU A 18 -6.01 -3.79 10.41
N LEU A 19 -6.11 -4.10 9.11
CA LEU A 19 -5.21 -5.04 8.46
C LEU A 19 -3.76 -4.56 8.47
N LEU A 20 -3.51 -3.26 8.26
CA LEU A 20 -2.17 -2.68 8.36
C LEU A 20 -1.63 -2.75 9.80
N LYS A 21 -2.46 -2.49 10.82
CA LYS A 21 -2.08 -2.68 12.22
C LYS A 21 -1.70 -4.13 12.49
N LYS A 22 -2.51 -5.08 12.04
CA LYS A 22 -2.22 -6.50 12.26
C LYS A 22 -0.95 -6.95 11.55
N ALA A 23 -0.71 -6.44 10.35
CA ALA A 23 0.52 -6.67 9.60
C ALA A 23 1.76 -6.14 10.34
N GLU A 24 1.65 -4.96 10.96
CA GLU A 24 2.71 -4.35 11.77
C GLU A 24 3.00 -5.15 13.04
N GLU A 25 1.96 -5.53 13.79
CA GLU A 25 2.09 -6.41 14.97
C GLU A 25 2.85 -7.69 14.62
N LEU A 26 2.41 -8.39 13.57
CA LEU A 26 3.06 -9.62 13.10
C LEU A 26 4.51 -9.39 12.66
N ALA A 27 4.82 -8.20 12.16
CA ALA A 27 6.18 -7.86 11.74
C ALA A 27 7.10 -7.61 12.95
N HIS A 28 6.61 -6.90 13.97
CA HIS A 28 7.32 -6.74 15.24
C HIS A 28 7.54 -8.08 15.94
N GLU A 29 6.52 -8.94 16.03
CA GLU A 29 6.61 -10.28 16.62
C GLU A 29 7.69 -11.15 15.96
N LYS A 30 7.92 -10.94 14.66
CA LYS A 30 8.93 -11.68 13.87
C LYS A 30 10.29 -10.99 13.80
N GLY A 31 10.46 -9.85 14.46
CA GLY A 31 11.72 -9.09 14.43
C GLY A 31 12.03 -8.45 13.08
N TYR A 32 11.02 -8.19 12.24
CA TYR A 32 11.22 -7.44 11.00
C TYR A 32 11.35 -5.94 11.29
N ASN A 33 12.20 -5.26 10.51
CA ASN A 33 12.51 -3.84 10.69
C ASN A 33 11.73 -2.90 9.75
N LYS A 34 10.87 -3.44 8.88
CA LYS A 34 10.08 -2.63 7.94
C LYS A 34 8.87 -3.38 7.36
N LEU A 35 7.90 -2.60 6.92
CA LEU A 35 6.83 -3.02 6.01
C LEU A 35 7.05 -2.42 4.62
N SER A 36 6.62 -3.13 3.57
CA SER A 36 6.65 -2.62 2.19
C SER A 36 5.41 -3.01 1.38
N LEU A 37 5.01 -2.12 0.48
CA LEU A 37 3.90 -2.30 -0.45
C LEU A 37 4.15 -1.56 -1.78
N ALA A 38 3.31 -1.85 -2.77
CA ALA A 38 3.20 -1.09 -4.00
C ALA A 38 1.76 -0.56 -4.14
N VAL A 39 1.60 0.67 -4.61
CA VAL A 39 0.29 1.28 -4.86
C VAL A 39 0.26 1.89 -6.26
N GLU A 40 -0.75 1.55 -7.04
CA GLU A 40 -0.91 2.10 -8.39
C GLU A 40 -1.05 3.62 -8.37
N PHE A 41 -0.56 4.30 -9.41
CA PHE A 41 -0.55 5.77 -9.49
C PHE A 41 -1.93 6.40 -9.30
N TYR A 42 -2.98 5.73 -9.77
CA TYR A 42 -4.35 6.23 -9.73
C TYR A 42 -5.07 5.92 -8.42
N ASN A 43 -4.53 5.02 -7.58
CA ASN A 43 -5.14 4.68 -6.29
C ASN A 43 -4.73 5.68 -5.20
N LYS A 44 -5.11 6.95 -5.41
CA LYS A 44 -4.76 8.08 -4.54
C LYS A 44 -5.30 7.92 -3.13
N ASP A 45 -6.49 7.31 -2.98
CA ASP A 45 -7.09 7.08 -1.67
C ASP A 45 -6.29 6.07 -0.85
N ALA A 46 -5.86 4.95 -1.45
CA ALA A 46 -5.00 3.99 -0.77
C ALA A 46 -3.64 4.60 -0.44
N LYS A 47 -3.01 5.35 -1.37
CA LYS A 47 -1.75 6.05 -1.12
C LYS A 47 -1.85 6.95 0.11
N ARG A 48 -2.90 7.77 0.20
CA ARG A 48 -3.15 8.65 1.35
C ARG A 48 -3.35 7.88 2.66
N ILE A 49 -4.01 6.72 2.62
CA ILE A 49 -4.16 5.86 3.81
C ILE A 49 -2.79 5.33 4.25
N TYR A 50 -1.97 4.85 3.33
CA TYR A 50 -0.63 4.34 3.64
C TYR A 50 0.29 5.43 4.19
N GLU A 51 0.27 6.64 3.61
CA GLU A 51 1.01 7.81 4.10
C GLU A 51 0.61 8.15 5.53
N LYS A 52 -0.70 8.25 5.80
CA LYS A 52 -1.22 8.50 7.15
C LYS A 52 -0.83 7.41 8.16
N PHE A 53 -0.65 6.18 7.70
CA PHE A 53 -0.22 5.06 8.52
C PHE A 53 1.29 5.05 8.80
N GLY A 54 2.08 5.85 8.08
CA GLY A 54 3.52 6.01 8.26
C GLY A 54 4.39 5.42 7.14
N PHE A 55 3.79 5.00 6.02
CA PHE A 55 4.56 4.63 4.84
C PHE A 55 5.06 5.87 4.09
N ASN A 56 6.28 5.79 3.58
CA ASN A 56 6.87 6.79 2.70
C ASN A 56 7.16 6.18 1.33
N GLU A 57 6.99 6.96 0.28
CA GLU A 57 7.38 6.57 -1.08
C GLU A 57 8.91 6.43 -1.17
N THR A 58 9.37 5.32 -1.76
CA THR A 58 10.79 5.06 -1.97
C THR A 58 11.16 5.02 -3.45
N ASP A 59 10.25 4.55 -4.31
CA ASP A 59 10.46 4.47 -5.75
C ASP A 59 9.16 4.73 -6.50
N LYS A 60 9.31 5.16 -7.75
CA LYS A 60 8.24 5.22 -8.75
C LYS A 60 8.60 4.30 -9.91
N VAL A 61 7.73 3.35 -10.23
CA VAL A 61 7.91 2.41 -11.36
C VAL A 61 6.88 2.72 -12.42
N GLU A 62 7.33 3.25 -13.56
CA GLU A 62 6.47 3.52 -14.71
C GLU A 62 6.42 2.32 -15.65
N PHE A 63 5.24 2.04 -16.20
CA PHE A 63 5.07 0.99 -17.18
C PHE A 63 5.20 1.51 -18.61
N PRO A 64 5.67 0.66 -19.55
CA PRO A 64 5.69 1.02 -20.96
C PRO A 64 4.31 1.46 -21.47
N LYS A 65 4.27 2.44 -22.39
CA LYS A 65 3.02 3.04 -22.90
C LYS A 65 2.00 2.02 -23.44
N LYS A 66 2.44 0.83 -23.88
CA LYS A 66 1.55 -0.27 -24.34
C LYS A 66 0.58 -0.78 -23.27
N TYR A 67 0.86 -0.54 -21.99
CA TYR A 67 0.00 -0.94 -20.87
C TYR A 67 -1.08 0.10 -20.54
N ARG A 68 -1.00 1.32 -21.09
CA ARG A 68 -2.01 2.37 -20.89
C ARG A 68 -3.40 1.96 -21.34
N LYS A 69 -3.52 1.04 -22.31
CA LYS A 69 -4.82 0.49 -22.75
C LYS A 69 -5.57 -0.27 -21.65
N TYR A 70 -4.89 -0.66 -20.57
CA TYR A 70 -5.48 -1.29 -19.40
C TYR A 70 -5.61 -0.30 -18.22
N SER A 71 -5.38 1.00 -18.44
CA SER A 71 -5.39 2.03 -17.39
C SER A 71 -4.36 1.81 -16.28
N ILE A 72 -3.25 1.12 -16.57
CA ILE A 72 -2.17 0.88 -15.62
C ILE A 72 -0.92 1.61 -16.11
N ASP A 73 -0.61 2.73 -15.44
CA ASP A 73 0.53 3.58 -15.78
C ASP A 73 1.80 3.25 -14.97
N GLY A 74 1.63 2.54 -13.84
CA GLY A 74 2.72 2.20 -12.93
C GLY A 74 2.28 2.22 -11.47
N PHE A 75 3.26 2.08 -10.58
CA PHE A 75 3.05 2.06 -9.13
C PHE A 75 4.16 2.75 -8.36
N TYR A 76 3.81 3.28 -7.19
CA TYR A 76 4.75 3.74 -6.18
C TYR A 76 5.11 2.57 -5.27
N LYS A 77 6.39 2.36 -4.99
CA LYS A 77 6.82 1.51 -3.87
C LYS A 77 6.86 2.35 -2.61
N MET A 78 6.36 1.80 -1.51
CA MET A 78 6.31 2.50 -0.24
C MET A 78 6.82 1.63 0.90
N VAL A 79 7.48 2.25 1.87
CA VAL A 79 8.10 1.59 3.02
C VAL A 79 7.74 2.33 4.31
N LYS A 80 7.43 1.56 5.36
CA LYS A 80 7.39 2.04 6.76
C LYS A 80 8.49 1.32 7.52
N VAL A 81 9.42 2.06 8.11
CA VAL A 81 10.44 1.51 9.01
C VAL A 81 9.77 1.25 10.37
N LEU A 82 10.04 0.08 10.95
CA LEU A 82 9.56 -0.33 12.26
C LEU A 82 10.71 -0.14 13.25
N ASN A 83 10.48 0.69 14.28
CA ASN A 83 11.43 0.96 15.35
C ASN A 83 11.24 -0.01 16.52
#